data_AF-A0A9D7JSM8-F1
#
_entry.id   AF-A0A9D7JSM8-F1
#
_cell.length_a   1.000
_cell.length_b   1.000
_cell.length_c   1.000
_cell.angle_alpha   90.00
_cell.angle_beta   90.00
_cell.angle_gamma   90.00
#
_symmetry.space_group_name_H-M   'P 1'
#
loop_
_entity.id
_entity.type
_entity.pdbx_description
1 polymer ?
#
loop_
_entity_poly.entity_id
_entity_poly.type
_entity_poly.pdbx_seq_one_letter_code
_entity_poly.pdbx_strand_id
1 'polypeptide(L)'
;MMAVLLIFQFSIYKAVLLALVCFGASILTFYSGFGLGTILLVVFALWFPIEQAIVMTAIVHFINNLFKLFLTHKNIDKKILLKFGLPSIIGALGGAFLLTRMTDDQALKLDYELVATDAAAQTNLISSSSKTIAAASWDQKALDPLSIKMPDVPGLATLRLTLKNGQGQVLHRNFVNYVIESKNNPTHKQIISTKPGDFKAQQWSLKQWDVLNGLKENGAGAGFFEYDITIPPDLMTDQIKSSYLVMELSSKPLLDKDRGEEFNNNQDYMLGSKVSPSKNPNAYPMTDDDLHPSTVAIYLNGKKVVTTTLADDPADHLGVLSWHAQLQDKKLREAGTYGYLVKVPLDKTTLADSKRQGLLHLKLESMDGGGLAVYGAQFGRYPIDINLVIEE
;
A
#
# COMPACT_ATOMS: atom_id res chain seq x y z
N MET A 1 45.40 7.40 15.28
CA MET A 1 46.08 6.54 14.28
C MET A 1 45.11 5.86 13.31
N MET A 2 43.86 5.56 13.71
CA MET A 2 42.86 4.92 12.82
C MET A 2 42.25 5.85 11.74
N ALA A 3 42.16 7.16 12.00
CA ALA A 3 41.69 8.15 11.03
C ALA A 3 42.62 8.38 9.83
N VAL A 4 43.91 8.06 9.97
CA VAL A 4 44.89 8.16 8.88
C VAL A 4 44.86 6.91 7.99
N LEU A 5 44.37 5.78 8.50
CA LEU A 5 44.30 4.51 7.78
C LEU A 5 43.07 4.37 6.85
N LEU A 6 41.99 5.11 7.08
CA LEU A 6 40.82 5.14 6.19
C LEU A 6 41.12 5.77 4.81
N ILE A 7 42.15 6.61 4.73
CA ILE A 7 42.58 7.26 3.48
C ILE A 7 43.27 6.26 2.54
N PHE A 8 43.86 5.18 3.06
CA PHE A 8 44.68 4.25 2.26
C PHE A 8 43.91 3.15 1.52
N GLN A 9 42.58 3.06 1.68
CA GLN A 9 41.71 2.30 0.76
C GLN A 9 40.90 3.19 -0.20
N PHE A 10 41.16 4.50 -0.20
CA PHE A 10 40.50 5.42 -1.10
C PHE A 10 41.29 5.51 -2.40
N SER A 11 40.78 4.90 -3.47
CA SER A 11 41.50 4.86 -4.74
C SER A 11 41.75 6.28 -5.28
N ILE A 12 42.96 6.52 -5.82
CA ILE A 12 43.43 7.83 -6.30
C ILE A 12 42.43 8.49 -7.25
N TYR A 13 41.76 7.72 -8.10
CA TYR A 13 40.74 8.26 -9.02
C TYR A 13 39.56 8.90 -8.29
N LYS A 14 39.15 8.38 -7.14
CA LYS A 14 38.05 8.96 -6.34
C LYS A 14 38.46 10.28 -5.72
N ALA A 15 39.70 10.38 -5.22
CA ALA A 15 40.22 11.61 -4.64
C ALA A 15 40.30 12.72 -5.69
N VAL A 16 40.79 12.39 -6.88
CA VAL A 16 40.85 13.34 -8.02
C VAL A 16 39.44 13.77 -8.43
N LEU A 17 38.49 12.84 -8.56
CA LEU A 17 37.11 13.17 -8.91
C LEU A 17 36.47 14.11 -7.88
N LEU A 18 36.64 13.82 -6.59
CA LEU A 18 36.13 14.67 -5.51
C LEU A 18 36.73 16.06 -5.53
N ALA A 19 38.04 16.18 -5.75
CA ALA A 19 38.71 17.46 -5.87
C ALA A 19 38.12 18.29 -7.03
N LEU A 20 37.90 17.65 -8.18
CA LEU A 20 37.30 18.31 -9.35
C LEU A 20 35.86 18.75 -9.10
N VAL A 21 35.05 17.91 -8.44
CA VAL A 21 33.66 18.28 -8.10
C VAL A 21 33.63 19.42 -7.08
N CYS A 22 34.45 19.36 -6.03
CA CYS A 22 34.58 20.44 -5.06
C CYS A 22 35.01 21.75 -5.71
N PHE A 23 35.96 21.70 -6.63
CA PHE A 23 36.41 22.85 -7.40
C PHE A 23 35.31 23.42 -8.30
N GLY A 24 34.66 22.58 -9.10
CA GLY A 24 33.56 22.98 -9.98
C GLY A 24 32.36 23.55 -9.23
N ALA A 25 31.95 22.91 -8.14
CA ALA A 25 30.89 23.40 -7.26
C ALA A 25 31.27 24.74 -6.63
N SER A 26 32.52 24.92 -6.21
CA SER A 26 33.00 26.20 -5.65
C SER A 26 32.94 27.33 -6.69
N ILE A 27 33.31 27.08 -7.95
CA ILE A 27 33.19 28.06 -9.04
C ILE A 27 31.74 28.41 -9.33
N LEU A 28 30.89 27.41 -9.55
CA LEU A 28 29.49 27.63 -9.92
C LEU A 28 28.77 28.47 -8.86
N THR A 29 29.05 28.14 -7.59
CA THR A 29 28.41 28.77 -6.44
C THR A 29 29.08 30.06 -6.00
N PHE A 30 30.25 30.40 -6.57
CA PHE A 30 30.85 31.72 -6.42
C PHE A 30 29.95 32.79 -7.01
N TYR A 31 29.38 32.54 -8.20
CA TYR A 31 28.49 33.48 -8.89
C TYR A 31 27.05 33.41 -8.42
N SER A 32 26.50 32.21 -8.21
CA SER A 32 25.09 32.07 -7.80
C SER A 32 24.85 32.36 -6.32
N GLY A 33 25.88 32.26 -5.47
CA GLY A 33 25.76 32.41 -4.02
C GLY A 33 25.00 31.28 -3.32
N PHE A 34 24.53 30.26 -4.03
CA PHE A 34 23.68 29.19 -3.51
C PHE A 34 24.02 27.82 -4.12
N GLY A 35 23.72 26.72 -3.40
CA GLY A 35 23.69 25.36 -3.94
C GLY A 35 24.94 24.50 -3.69
N LEU A 36 25.98 25.03 -3.06
CA LEU A 36 27.22 24.25 -2.80
C LEU A 36 26.94 23.06 -1.90
N GLY A 37 26.21 23.27 -0.80
CA GLY A 37 25.85 22.20 0.13
C GLY A 37 25.00 21.11 -0.52
N THR A 38 24.06 21.50 -1.38
CA THR A 38 23.17 20.58 -2.10
C THR A 38 23.93 19.66 -3.04
N ILE A 39 24.91 20.20 -3.77
CA ILE A 39 25.72 19.42 -4.71
C ILE A 39 26.69 18.52 -3.95
N LEU A 40 27.44 19.08 -3.00
CA LEU A 40 28.51 18.33 -2.32
C LEU A 40 28.00 17.24 -1.39
N LEU A 41 26.87 17.45 -0.70
CA LEU A 41 26.32 16.43 0.20
C LEU A 41 25.95 15.17 -0.56
N VAL A 42 25.25 15.29 -1.69
CA VAL A 42 24.86 14.14 -2.53
C VAL A 42 26.11 13.41 -3.01
N VAL A 43 27.08 14.16 -3.51
CA VAL A 43 28.33 13.60 -4.06
C VAL A 43 29.14 12.89 -2.97
N PHE A 44 29.33 13.49 -1.79
CA PHE A 44 30.04 12.82 -0.70
C PHE A 44 29.28 11.62 -0.13
N ALA A 45 27.94 11.68 -0.04
CA ALA A 45 27.12 10.58 0.45
C ALA A 45 27.18 9.31 -0.43
N LEU A 46 27.61 9.43 -1.70
CA LEU A 46 27.86 8.27 -2.57
C LEU A 46 29.06 7.42 -2.12
N TRP A 47 29.99 8.00 -1.36
CA TRP A 47 31.25 7.32 -0.99
C TRP A 47 31.56 7.33 0.50
N PHE A 48 30.89 8.16 1.28
CA PHE A 48 31.11 8.29 2.72
C PHE A 48 29.80 8.12 3.48
N PRO A 49 29.86 7.62 4.74
CA PRO A 49 28.74 7.71 5.67
C PRO A 49 28.19 9.14 5.73
N ILE A 50 26.88 9.25 5.95
CA ILE A 50 26.17 10.52 5.84
C ILE A 50 26.69 11.57 6.83
N GLU A 51 27.09 11.16 8.04
CA GLU A 51 27.65 12.04 9.06
C GLU A 51 28.98 12.65 8.58
N GLN A 52 29.81 11.83 7.95
CA GLN A 52 31.09 12.27 7.38
C GLN A 52 30.85 13.18 6.16
N ALA A 53 29.90 12.83 5.30
CA ALA A 53 29.53 13.63 4.13
C ALA A 53 29.03 15.03 4.51
N ILE A 54 28.22 15.14 5.57
CA ILE A 54 27.75 16.43 6.12
C ILE A 54 28.94 17.25 6.64
N VAL A 55 29.83 16.65 7.43
CA VAL A 55 31.01 17.35 7.98
C VAL A 55 31.94 17.82 6.86
N MET A 56 32.22 16.97 5.86
CA MET A 56 33.04 17.33 4.71
C MET A 56 32.43 18.47 3.89
N THR A 57 31.11 18.42 3.66
CA THR A 57 30.37 19.50 2.99
C THR A 57 30.49 20.81 3.76
N ALA A 58 30.33 20.77 5.08
CA ALA A 58 30.45 21.94 5.94
C ALA A 58 31.86 22.56 5.90
N ILE A 59 32.91 21.72 5.89
CA ILE A 59 34.31 22.19 5.79
C ILE A 59 34.55 22.88 4.45
N VAL A 60 34.18 22.25 3.32
CA VAL A 60 34.37 22.85 1.99
C VAL A 60 33.59 24.15 1.86
N HIS A 61 32.35 24.18 2.35
CA HIS A 61 31.53 25.39 2.37
C HIS A 61 32.17 26.50 3.21
N PHE A 62 32.67 26.18 4.40
CA PHE A 62 33.34 27.14 5.28
C PHE A 62 34.59 27.73 4.63
N ILE A 63 35.46 26.88 4.05
CA ILE A 63 36.69 27.34 3.38
C ILE A 63 36.35 28.18 2.15
N ASN A 64 35.39 27.76 1.32
CA ASN A 64 34.97 28.53 0.14
C ASN A 64 34.45 29.91 0.55
N ASN A 65 33.64 30.00 1.60
CA ASN A 65 33.13 31.27 2.08
C ASN A 65 34.20 32.16 2.73
N LEU A 66 35.18 31.56 3.44
CA LEU A 66 36.33 32.29 3.96
C LEU A 66 37.19 32.86 2.83
N PHE A 67 37.38 32.10 1.76
CA PHE A 67 38.08 32.55 0.56
C PHE A 67 37.34 33.70 -0.12
N LYS A 68 36.01 33.60 -0.29
CA LYS A 68 35.17 34.70 -0.78
C LYS A 68 35.31 35.95 0.08
N LEU A 69 35.22 35.79 1.40
CA LEU A 69 35.37 36.88 2.36
C LEU A 69 36.74 37.55 2.21
N PHE A 70 37.83 36.77 2.09
CA PHE A 70 39.17 37.30 1.87
C PHE A 70 39.27 38.10 0.56
N LEU A 71 38.71 37.59 -0.55
CA LEU A 71 38.73 38.29 -1.83
C LEU A 71 37.91 39.60 -1.80
N THR A 72 36.78 39.62 -1.10
CA THR A 72 35.84 40.74 -1.11
C THR A 72 35.92 41.64 0.11
N HIS A 73 36.83 41.41 1.06
CA HIS A 73 36.83 42.08 2.38
C HIS A 73 36.82 43.62 2.29
N LYS A 74 37.50 44.20 1.29
CA LYS A 74 37.58 45.66 1.09
C LYS A 74 36.24 46.27 0.68
N ASN A 75 35.34 45.49 0.11
CA ASN A 75 34.06 45.93 -0.46
C ASN A 75 32.87 45.62 0.45
N ILE A 76 33.11 45.15 1.69
CA ILE A 76 32.04 44.80 2.62
C ILE A 76 31.41 46.06 3.20
N ASP A 77 30.10 46.20 3.07
CA ASP A 77 29.33 47.22 3.76
C ASP A 77 29.26 46.91 5.26
N LYS A 78 29.90 47.76 6.07
CA LYS A 78 29.98 47.59 7.54
C LYS A 78 28.60 47.67 8.21
N LYS A 79 27.66 48.45 7.66
CA LYS A 79 26.31 48.61 8.23
C LYS A 79 25.50 47.33 8.03
N ILE A 80 25.60 46.69 6.87
CA ILE A 80 24.98 45.37 6.61
C ILE A 80 25.63 44.29 7.48
N LEU A 81 26.96 44.26 7.56
CA LEU A 81 27.69 43.29 8.39
C LEU A 81 27.24 43.36 9.87
N LEU A 82 27.09 44.56 10.42
CA LEU A 82 26.67 44.75 11.82
C LEU A 82 25.18 44.44 12.03
N LYS A 83 24.30 44.82 11.09
CA LYS A 83 22.85 44.63 11.24
C LYS A 83 22.37 43.22 10.92
N PHE A 84 23.08 42.49 10.06
CA PHE A 84 22.68 41.17 9.60
C PHE A 84 23.73 40.11 9.89
N GLY A 85 25.00 40.35 9.52
CA GLY A 85 26.06 39.36 9.71
C GLY A 85 26.28 38.95 11.17
N LEU A 86 26.46 39.93 12.07
CA LEU A 86 26.68 39.65 13.48
C LEU A 86 25.45 38.97 14.15
N PRO A 87 24.20 39.46 13.96
CA PRO A 87 23.02 38.74 14.42
C PRO A 87 22.88 37.33 13.84
N SER A 88 23.23 37.10 12.57
CA SER A 88 23.20 35.75 11.98
C SER A 88 24.20 34.81 12.64
N ILE A 89 25.41 35.26 12.99
CA ILE A 89 26.39 34.45 13.72
C ILE A 89 25.86 34.08 15.11
N ILE A 90 25.34 35.07 15.85
CA ILE A 90 24.76 34.85 17.18
C ILE A 90 23.57 33.89 17.09
N GLY A 91 22.69 34.09 16.11
CA GLY A 91 21.53 33.24 15.86
C GLY A 91 21.90 31.81 15.49
N ALA A 92 22.94 31.62 14.66
CA ALA A 92 23.43 30.29 14.29
C ALA A 92 24.03 29.55 15.50
N LEU A 93 24.83 30.23 16.32
CA LEU A 93 25.39 29.65 17.55
C LEU A 93 24.30 29.36 18.59
N GLY A 94 23.34 30.27 18.75
CA GLY A 94 22.17 30.08 19.62
C GLY A 94 21.30 28.90 19.16
N GLY A 95 21.06 28.79 17.85
CA GLY A 95 20.35 27.66 17.25
C GLY A 95 21.07 26.33 17.48
N ALA A 96 22.39 26.28 17.24
CA ALA A 96 23.20 25.10 17.50
C ALA A 96 23.17 24.70 18.99
N PHE A 97 23.27 25.68 19.90
CA PHE A 97 23.15 25.43 21.34
C PHE A 97 21.77 24.88 21.71
N LEU A 98 20.69 25.53 21.25
CA LEU A 98 19.32 25.07 21.52
C LEU A 98 19.08 23.66 20.98
N LEU A 99 19.64 23.34 19.81
CA LEU A 99 19.55 22.02 19.20
C LEU A 99 20.09 20.93 20.14
N THR A 100 21.21 21.18 20.82
CA THR A 100 21.78 20.26 21.82
C THR A 100 20.94 20.12 23.09
N ARG A 101 20.03 21.07 23.36
CA ARG A 101 19.14 21.06 24.53
C ARG A 101 17.78 20.44 24.24
N MET A 102 17.37 20.38 22.97
CA MET A 102 16.15 19.71 22.51
C MET A 102 16.38 18.23 22.18
N THR A 103 17.62 17.79 22.29
CA THR A 103 18.12 16.43 22.04
C THR A 103 17.96 15.63 23.32
N ASP A 104 16.80 14.98 23.51
CA ASP A 104 16.62 13.98 24.56
C ASP A 104 16.74 12.59 23.94
N ASP A 105 17.68 11.79 24.43
CA ASP A 105 17.76 10.37 24.09
C ASP A 105 16.51 9.68 24.64
N GLN A 106 15.65 9.21 23.75
CA GLN A 106 14.40 8.57 24.12
C GLN A 106 14.52 7.05 23.99
N ALA A 107 14.12 6.35 25.06
CA ALA A 107 13.74 4.97 24.93
C ALA A 107 12.42 4.91 24.16
N LEU A 108 12.49 4.48 22.90
CA LEU A 108 11.31 4.23 22.08
C LEU A 108 10.88 2.77 22.24
N LYS A 109 9.59 2.52 22.13
CA LYS A 109 9.02 1.17 22.11
C LYS A 109 8.33 0.93 20.79
N LEU A 110 8.77 -0.07 20.05
CA LEU A 110 8.10 -0.56 18.85
C LEU A 110 7.25 -1.77 19.21
N ASP A 111 5.94 -1.59 19.28
CA ASP A 111 4.99 -2.69 19.36
C ASP A 111 4.69 -3.17 17.93
N TYR A 112 4.68 -4.48 17.72
CA TYR A 112 4.38 -5.06 16.42
C TYR A 112 3.46 -6.28 16.55
N GLU A 113 2.47 -6.32 15.66
CA GLU A 113 1.41 -7.32 15.65
C GLU A 113 1.27 -7.89 14.24
N LEU A 114 1.28 -9.21 14.13
CA LEU A 114 0.93 -9.89 12.89
C LEU A 114 -0.54 -10.32 13.00
N VAL A 115 -1.39 -9.75 12.17
CA VAL A 115 -2.79 -10.14 12.03
C VAL A 115 -2.96 -10.78 10.67
N ALA A 116 -3.70 -11.88 10.56
CA ALA A 116 -3.93 -12.53 9.27
C ALA A 116 -5.41 -12.84 9.06
N THR A 117 -5.87 -12.60 7.83
CA THR A 117 -7.19 -13.02 7.33
C THR A 117 -7.01 -14.28 6.49
N ASP A 118 -7.69 -15.37 6.85
CA ASP A 118 -7.65 -16.65 6.13
C ASP A 118 -8.68 -16.71 4.99
N ALA A 119 -8.64 -17.80 4.21
CA ALA A 119 -9.58 -18.06 3.13
C ALA A 119 -11.05 -18.31 3.61
N ALA A 120 -11.30 -18.42 4.91
CA ALA A 120 -12.65 -18.44 5.50
C ALA A 120 -13.11 -17.03 5.91
N ALA A 121 -12.38 -15.99 5.49
CA ALA A 121 -12.55 -14.58 5.86
C ALA A 121 -12.47 -14.32 7.38
N GLN A 122 -11.76 -15.17 8.13
CA GLN A 122 -11.55 -14.97 9.56
C GLN A 122 -10.23 -14.26 9.80
N THR A 123 -10.29 -13.15 10.54
CA THR A 123 -9.13 -12.33 10.87
C THR A 123 -8.70 -12.60 12.31
N ASN A 124 -7.49 -13.10 12.50
CA ASN A 124 -6.95 -13.47 13.81
C ASN A 124 -5.61 -12.80 14.07
N LEU A 125 -5.35 -12.46 15.34
CA LEU A 125 -4.01 -12.09 15.80
C LEU A 125 -3.14 -13.36 15.84
N ILE A 126 -2.07 -13.37 15.04
CA ILE A 126 -1.15 -14.50 14.92
C ILE A 126 -0.03 -14.40 15.97
N SER A 127 0.53 -13.21 16.11
CA SER A 127 1.57 -12.93 17.11
C SER A 127 1.58 -11.45 17.45
N SER A 128 1.93 -11.12 18.68
CA SER A 128 2.18 -9.76 19.13
C SER A 128 3.44 -9.75 19.99
N SER A 129 4.29 -8.74 19.81
CA SER A 129 5.50 -8.56 20.57
C SER A 129 5.93 -7.09 20.58
N SER A 130 6.99 -6.78 21.31
CA SER A 130 7.54 -5.43 21.37
C SER A 130 9.05 -5.44 21.44
N LYS A 131 9.68 -4.39 20.93
CA LYS A 131 11.12 -4.17 20.98
C LYS A 131 11.40 -2.75 21.46
N THR A 132 12.26 -2.60 22.45
CA THR A 132 12.79 -1.30 22.85
C THR A 132 13.89 -0.88 21.87
N ILE A 133 13.83 0.37 21.43
CA ILE A 133 14.82 0.97 20.55
C ILE A 133 15.43 2.14 21.31
N ALA A 134 16.73 2.07 21.55
CA ALA A 134 17.50 3.21 22.03
C ALA A 134 17.65 4.19 20.87
N ALA A 135 16.92 5.31 20.92
CA ALA A 135 17.09 6.40 19.97
C ALA A 135 18.04 7.43 20.58
N ALA A 136 19.20 7.60 19.95
CA ALA A 136 20.03 8.76 20.18
C ALA A 136 19.64 9.86 19.20
N SER A 137 19.80 11.11 19.61
CA SER A 137 19.48 12.22 18.70
C SER A 137 20.40 12.23 17.49
N TRP A 138 19.81 12.52 16.32
CA TRP A 138 20.49 12.56 15.02
C TRP A 138 21.07 11.20 14.58
N ASP A 139 20.72 10.12 15.26
CA ASP A 139 21.17 8.77 14.93
C ASP A 139 20.52 8.30 13.61
N GLN A 140 21.35 7.94 12.64
CA GLN A 140 20.92 7.38 11.36
C GLN A 140 21.54 6.01 11.18
N LYS A 141 20.86 4.98 11.70
CA LYS A 141 21.30 3.60 11.57
C LYS A 141 20.16 2.67 11.16
N ALA A 142 20.52 1.58 10.50
CA ALA A 142 19.60 0.46 10.33
C ALA A 142 19.35 -0.18 11.70
N LEU A 143 18.08 -0.46 12.01
CA LEU A 143 17.69 -1.22 13.20
C LEU A 143 17.85 -2.71 12.94
N ASP A 144 18.07 -3.53 13.98
CA ASP A 144 18.13 -4.97 13.76
C ASP A 144 16.79 -5.47 13.23
N PRO A 145 16.81 -6.41 12.26
CA PRO A 145 15.60 -6.98 11.67
C PRO A 145 14.64 -7.55 12.70
N LEU A 146 13.35 -7.53 12.36
CA LEU A 146 12.31 -8.26 13.08
C LEU A 146 12.16 -9.64 12.46
N SER A 147 12.29 -10.70 13.27
CA SER A 147 12.03 -12.08 12.85
C SER A 147 10.59 -12.45 13.20
N ILE A 148 9.76 -12.66 12.19
CA ILE A 148 8.32 -12.93 12.34
C ILE A 148 8.00 -14.24 11.64
N LYS A 149 7.33 -15.16 12.33
CA LYS A 149 6.85 -16.42 11.74
C LYS A 149 5.51 -16.18 11.06
N MET A 150 5.46 -16.37 9.74
CA MET A 150 4.21 -16.27 8.99
C MET A 150 3.32 -17.50 9.23
N PRO A 151 1.98 -17.34 9.18
CA PRO A 151 1.05 -18.46 9.09
C PRO A 151 1.37 -19.39 7.92
N ASP A 152 1.00 -20.66 8.06
CA ASP A 152 1.14 -21.70 7.05
C ASP A 152 -0.19 -22.00 6.31
N VAL A 153 -1.19 -21.13 6.47
CA VAL A 153 -2.49 -21.18 5.78
C VAL A 153 -2.60 -20.04 4.78
N PRO A 154 -3.26 -20.23 3.62
CA PRO A 154 -3.39 -19.20 2.61
C PRO A 154 -4.21 -18.02 3.14
N GLY A 155 -3.81 -16.82 2.76
CA GLY A 155 -4.47 -15.61 3.25
C GLY A 155 -3.65 -14.34 3.06
N LEU A 156 -4.05 -13.30 3.77
CA LEU A 156 -3.41 -12.00 3.79
C LEU A 156 -2.99 -11.69 5.22
N ALA A 157 -1.69 -11.54 5.46
CA ALA A 157 -1.15 -11.12 6.74
C ALA A 157 -0.73 -9.65 6.70
N THR A 158 -1.16 -8.88 7.70
CA THR A 158 -0.77 -7.50 7.92
C THR A 158 0.10 -7.42 9.18
N LEU A 159 1.38 -7.09 9.00
CA LEU A 159 2.25 -6.68 10.07
C LEU A 159 1.95 -5.22 10.41
N ARG A 160 1.40 -4.96 11.59
CA ARG A 160 1.10 -3.63 12.11
C ARG A 160 2.22 -3.21 13.05
N LEU A 161 2.72 -2.00 12.88
CA LEU A 161 3.82 -1.42 13.65
C LEU A 161 3.31 -0.16 14.36
N THR A 162 3.53 -0.07 15.67
CA THR A 162 3.20 1.11 16.47
C THR A 162 4.43 1.55 17.24
N LEU A 163 4.95 2.74 16.91
CA LEU A 163 6.07 3.35 17.61
C LEU A 163 5.54 4.24 18.74
N LYS A 164 6.06 4.05 19.94
CA LYS A 164 5.70 4.80 21.14
C LYS A 164 6.93 5.44 21.79
N ASN A 165 6.74 6.57 22.47
CA ASN A 165 7.77 7.14 23.34
C ASN A 165 7.82 6.41 24.70
N GLY A 166 8.76 6.82 25.56
CA GLY A 166 8.92 6.24 26.90
C GLY A 166 7.72 6.42 27.85
N GLN A 167 6.80 7.34 27.53
CA GLN A 167 5.54 7.53 28.27
C GLN A 167 4.38 6.70 27.70
N GLY A 168 4.63 5.90 26.65
CA GLY A 168 3.62 5.08 25.98
C GLY A 168 2.76 5.84 24.96
N GLN A 169 3.04 7.12 24.68
CA GLN A 169 2.31 7.88 23.66
C GLN A 169 2.69 7.40 22.27
N VAL A 170 1.69 7.21 21.41
CA VAL A 170 1.92 6.78 20.02
C VAL A 170 2.49 7.93 19.20
N LEU A 171 3.68 7.73 18.66
CA LEU A 171 4.37 8.67 17.77
C LEU A 171 4.06 8.38 16.30
N HIS A 172 4.00 7.10 15.92
CA HIS A 172 3.82 6.70 14.53
C HIS A 172 3.15 5.32 14.42
N ARG A 173 2.45 5.11 13.30
CA ARG A 173 1.89 3.80 12.91
C ARG A 173 2.29 3.48 11.47
N ASN A 174 2.62 2.22 11.22
CA ASN A 174 2.90 1.74 9.87
C ASN A 174 2.38 0.31 9.72
N PHE A 175 2.27 -0.18 8.50
CA PHE A 175 1.89 -1.56 8.23
C PHE A 175 2.59 -2.09 6.98
N VAL A 176 2.74 -3.41 6.92
CA VAL A 176 3.22 -4.15 5.75
C VAL A 176 2.31 -5.33 5.53
N ASN A 177 1.90 -5.56 4.29
CA ASN A 177 1.05 -6.69 3.92
C ASN A 177 1.87 -7.79 3.23
N TYR A 178 1.48 -9.04 3.51
CA TYR A 178 2.07 -10.24 2.94
C TYR A 178 0.93 -11.14 2.45
N VAL A 179 0.93 -11.45 1.15
CA VAL A 179 0.08 -12.50 0.60
C VAL A 179 0.75 -13.84 0.90
N ILE A 180 0.02 -14.73 1.57
CA ILE A 180 0.50 -16.05 1.95
C ILE A 180 -0.06 -17.06 0.96
N GLU A 181 0.84 -17.68 0.20
CA GLU A 181 0.51 -18.79 -0.69
C GLU A 181 0.75 -20.12 0.04
N SER A 182 -0.31 -20.89 0.25
CA SER A 182 -0.24 -22.22 0.86
C SER A 182 -1.37 -23.12 0.34
N LYS A 183 -1.18 -24.43 0.44
CA LYS A 183 -2.19 -25.45 0.11
C LYS A 183 -2.94 -25.99 1.33
N ASN A 184 -2.56 -25.55 2.53
CA ASN A 184 -3.17 -26.02 3.77
C ASN A 184 -4.54 -25.35 3.96
N ASN A 185 -5.47 -26.05 4.62
CA ASN A 185 -6.71 -25.44 5.08
C ASN A 185 -6.55 -24.92 6.52
N PRO A 186 -7.31 -23.88 6.92
CA PRO A 186 -7.45 -23.52 8.32
C PRO A 186 -7.91 -24.72 9.16
N THR A 187 -7.44 -24.80 10.40
CA THR A 187 -7.75 -25.90 11.33
C THR A 187 -9.26 -26.09 11.50
N HIS A 188 -9.74 -27.33 11.41
CA HIS A 188 -11.15 -27.73 11.52
C HIS A 188 -12.09 -27.09 10.46
N LYS A 189 -11.54 -26.67 9.31
CA LYS A 189 -12.34 -26.17 8.20
C LYS A 189 -11.97 -26.85 6.90
N GLN A 190 -12.98 -27.11 6.09
CA GLN A 190 -12.83 -27.43 4.67
C GLN A 190 -13.30 -26.24 3.85
N ILE A 191 -12.52 -25.85 2.85
CA ILE A 191 -12.82 -24.73 1.95
C ILE A 191 -12.89 -25.27 0.53
N ILE A 192 -14.02 -25.04 -0.12
CA ILE A 192 -14.24 -25.30 -1.54
C ILE A 192 -14.28 -23.92 -2.21
N SER A 193 -13.24 -23.60 -2.98
CA SER A 193 -13.11 -22.32 -3.69
C SER A 193 -13.62 -22.42 -5.12
N THR A 194 -14.33 -21.39 -5.59
CA THR A 194 -14.74 -21.17 -6.98
C THR A 194 -14.31 -19.78 -7.39
N LYS A 195 -13.50 -19.64 -8.45
CA LYS A 195 -12.96 -18.34 -8.87
C LYS A 195 -14.06 -17.47 -9.47
N PRO A 196 -13.92 -16.13 -9.42
CA PRO A 196 -14.86 -15.22 -10.07
C PRO A 196 -15.08 -15.54 -11.56
N GLY A 197 -14.00 -15.81 -12.30
CA GLY A 197 -14.08 -16.12 -13.74
C GLY A 197 -14.70 -17.49 -14.09
N ASP A 198 -14.98 -18.35 -13.11
CA ASP A 198 -15.53 -19.71 -13.33
C ASP A 198 -17.07 -19.72 -13.40
N PHE A 199 -17.72 -18.58 -13.67
CA PHE A 199 -19.17 -18.53 -13.84
C PHE A 199 -19.62 -19.37 -15.05
N LYS A 200 -20.75 -20.05 -14.89
CA LYS A 200 -21.38 -20.87 -15.93
C LYS A 200 -22.22 -20.04 -16.89
N ALA A 201 -22.92 -19.04 -16.36
CA ALA A 201 -23.79 -18.17 -17.14
C ALA A 201 -23.76 -16.76 -16.57
N GLN A 202 -23.97 -15.79 -17.45
CA GLN A 202 -24.14 -14.39 -17.09
C GLN A 202 -25.05 -13.71 -18.09
N GLN A 203 -25.71 -12.64 -17.65
CA GLN A 203 -26.40 -11.70 -18.54
C GLN A 203 -26.40 -10.32 -17.88
N TRP A 204 -25.99 -9.29 -18.62
CA TRP A 204 -25.92 -7.92 -18.13
C TRP A 204 -26.56 -6.95 -19.12
N SER A 205 -27.38 -6.01 -18.63
CA SER A 205 -28.11 -5.08 -19.48
C SER A 205 -27.21 -4.03 -20.15
N LEU A 206 -26.01 -3.80 -19.63
CA LEU A 206 -25.05 -2.85 -20.20
C LEU A 206 -23.78 -3.54 -20.71
N LYS A 207 -22.96 -4.11 -19.82
CA LYS A 207 -21.65 -4.69 -20.19
C LYS A 207 -21.17 -5.71 -19.14
N GLN A 208 -20.40 -6.70 -19.59
CA GLN A 208 -19.59 -7.58 -18.76
C GLN A 208 -18.13 -7.56 -19.23
N TRP A 209 -17.17 -7.63 -18.30
CA TRP A 209 -15.74 -7.77 -18.58
C TRP A 209 -15.00 -8.35 -17.37
N ASP A 210 -13.84 -8.95 -17.60
CA ASP A 210 -12.94 -9.41 -16.55
C ASP A 210 -11.77 -8.44 -16.32
N VAL A 211 -11.13 -8.57 -15.15
CA VAL A 211 -9.91 -7.86 -14.80
C VAL A 211 -8.80 -8.88 -14.54
N LEU A 212 -7.66 -8.68 -15.23
CA LEU A 212 -6.42 -9.45 -15.03
C LEU A 212 -6.60 -10.97 -15.22
N ASN A 213 -7.36 -11.41 -16.23
CA ASN A 213 -7.65 -12.81 -16.52
C ASN A 213 -8.53 -13.46 -15.43
N GLY A 214 -9.65 -12.82 -15.11
CA GLY A 214 -10.67 -13.37 -14.21
C GLY A 214 -10.37 -13.29 -12.71
N LEU A 215 -9.45 -12.41 -12.28
CA LEU A 215 -9.25 -12.15 -10.86
C LEU A 215 -10.39 -11.34 -10.23
N LYS A 216 -11.11 -10.58 -11.07
CA LYS A 216 -12.35 -9.89 -10.74
C LYS A 216 -13.25 -9.90 -11.97
N GLU A 217 -14.53 -10.15 -11.76
CA GLU A 217 -15.57 -10.12 -12.80
C GLU A 217 -16.49 -8.95 -12.58
N ASN A 218 -16.72 -8.15 -13.63
CA ASN A 218 -17.55 -6.96 -13.59
C ASN A 218 -18.78 -7.13 -14.47
N GLY A 219 -19.93 -6.79 -13.92
CA GLY A 219 -21.21 -6.73 -14.61
C GLY A 219 -21.90 -5.39 -14.35
N ALA A 220 -22.14 -4.60 -15.40
CA ALA A 220 -22.79 -3.31 -15.29
C ALA A 220 -24.26 -3.36 -15.74
N GLY A 221 -25.11 -2.60 -15.04
CA GLY A 221 -26.55 -2.62 -15.25
C GLY A 221 -27.26 -3.72 -14.47
N ALA A 222 -28.48 -4.05 -14.88
CA ALA A 222 -29.25 -5.13 -14.26
C ALA A 222 -28.82 -6.46 -14.88
N GLY A 223 -28.62 -7.49 -14.07
CA GLY A 223 -28.01 -8.71 -14.57
C GLY A 223 -27.62 -9.69 -13.48
N PHE A 224 -26.91 -10.75 -13.88
CA PHE A 224 -26.51 -11.81 -12.97
C PHE A 224 -25.22 -12.53 -13.38
N PHE A 225 -24.62 -13.20 -12.39
CA PHE A 225 -23.67 -14.30 -12.57
C PHE A 225 -24.23 -15.57 -11.93
N GLU A 226 -24.05 -16.72 -12.58
CA GLU A 226 -24.40 -18.06 -12.09
C GLU A 226 -23.17 -18.96 -12.00
N TYR A 227 -23.04 -19.69 -10.89
CA TYR A 227 -21.91 -20.58 -10.59
C TYR A 227 -22.40 -21.96 -10.17
N ASP A 228 -21.65 -22.99 -10.58
CA ASP A 228 -21.84 -24.37 -10.11
C ASP A 228 -20.67 -24.71 -9.16
N ILE A 229 -20.91 -24.65 -7.86
CA ILE A 229 -19.89 -24.96 -6.84
C ILE A 229 -19.89 -26.46 -6.61
N THR A 230 -18.81 -27.14 -7.01
CA THR A 230 -18.72 -28.61 -6.93
C THR A 230 -18.61 -29.08 -5.48
N ILE A 231 -19.48 -30.00 -5.05
CA ILE A 231 -19.46 -30.56 -3.70
C ILE A 231 -18.68 -31.89 -3.72
N PRO A 232 -17.59 -32.02 -2.93
CA PRO A 232 -16.81 -33.25 -2.87
C PRO A 232 -17.67 -34.45 -2.40
N PRO A 233 -17.56 -35.63 -3.04
CA PRO A 233 -18.33 -36.82 -2.65
C PRO A 233 -18.03 -37.31 -1.22
N ASP A 234 -16.80 -37.09 -0.77
CA ASP A 234 -16.26 -37.47 0.52
C ASP A 234 -16.57 -36.46 1.64
N LEU A 235 -17.31 -35.38 1.34
CA LEU A 235 -17.69 -34.39 2.33
C LEU A 235 -18.51 -35.04 3.46
N MET A 236 -17.95 -35.10 4.67
CA MET A 236 -18.62 -35.65 5.85
C MET A 236 -19.71 -34.69 6.36
N THR A 237 -20.98 -35.09 6.29
CA THR A 237 -22.12 -34.23 6.66
C THR A 237 -22.53 -34.34 8.11
N ASP A 238 -22.08 -35.39 8.80
CA ASP A 238 -22.65 -35.79 10.09
C ASP A 238 -21.98 -35.07 11.28
N GLN A 239 -20.84 -34.41 11.04
CA GLN A 239 -20.05 -33.66 12.03
C GLN A 239 -19.99 -32.15 11.74
N ILE A 240 -20.83 -31.64 10.83
CA ILE A 240 -20.80 -30.23 10.45
C ILE A 240 -21.42 -29.37 11.56
N LYS A 241 -20.62 -28.49 12.16
CA LYS A 241 -21.09 -27.44 13.09
C LYS A 241 -21.73 -26.29 12.34
N SER A 242 -21.10 -25.83 11.27
CA SER A 242 -21.61 -24.71 10.46
C SER A 242 -21.18 -24.82 9.00
N SER A 243 -21.98 -24.26 8.09
CA SER A 243 -21.65 -24.14 6.68
C SER A 243 -22.14 -22.82 6.12
N TYR A 244 -21.33 -22.15 5.30
CA TYR A 244 -21.67 -20.86 4.70
C TYR A 244 -20.88 -20.62 3.42
N LEU A 245 -21.47 -19.84 2.52
CA LEU A 245 -20.74 -19.18 1.45
C LEU A 245 -20.19 -17.85 1.96
N VAL A 246 -18.97 -17.53 1.55
CA VAL A 246 -18.36 -16.22 1.76
C VAL A 246 -17.74 -15.75 0.46
N MET A 247 -17.94 -14.47 0.15
CA MET A 247 -17.51 -13.85 -1.10
C MET A 247 -17.31 -12.35 -0.88
N GLU A 248 -16.47 -11.71 -1.69
CA GLU A 248 -16.31 -10.26 -1.70
C GLU A 248 -17.02 -9.69 -2.93
N LEU A 249 -17.97 -8.77 -2.70
CA LEU A 249 -18.82 -8.18 -3.75
C LEU A 249 -18.88 -6.65 -3.61
N SER A 250 -18.89 -5.92 -4.72
CA SER A 250 -19.21 -4.48 -4.74
C SER A 250 -20.31 -4.20 -5.77
N SER A 251 -20.91 -3.01 -5.73
CA SER A 251 -21.66 -2.56 -6.91
C SER A 251 -20.68 -2.34 -8.07
N LYS A 252 -21.20 -2.14 -9.28
CA LYS A 252 -20.35 -1.87 -10.44
C LYS A 252 -21.05 -0.98 -11.48
N PRO A 253 -21.01 0.35 -11.30
CA PRO A 253 -21.50 1.26 -12.33
C PRO A 253 -20.65 1.14 -13.60
N LEU A 254 -21.25 1.49 -14.75
CA LEU A 254 -20.53 1.61 -16.00
C LEU A 254 -19.76 2.93 -16.03
N LEU A 255 -18.47 2.88 -15.69
CA LEU A 255 -17.59 4.06 -15.72
C LEU A 255 -17.30 4.51 -17.15
N ASP A 256 -16.87 5.75 -17.34
CA ASP A 256 -16.72 6.32 -18.69
C ASP A 256 -15.56 5.70 -19.47
N LYS A 257 -14.49 5.26 -18.81
CA LYS A 257 -13.43 4.44 -19.42
C LYS A 257 -13.94 3.07 -19.88
N ASP A 258 -15.00 2.55 -19.27
CA ASP A 258 -15.50 1.20 -19.53
C ASP A 258 -16.48 1.17 -20.71
N ARG A 259 -16.92 2.33 -21.22
CA ARG A 259 -17.85 2.46 -22.36
C ARG A 259 -17.22 2.12 -23.72
N GLY A 260 -15.90 1.95 -23.78
CA GLY A 260 -15.18 1.60 -25.02
C GLY A 260 -14.85 2.77 -25.93
N GLU A 261 -15.01 4.01 -25.44
CA GLU A 261 -14.59 5.22 -26.16
C GLU A 261 -13.07 5.42 -26.05
N GLU A 262 -12.43 5.88 -27.13
CA GLU A 262 -11.00 6.22 -27.09
C GLU A 262 -10.72 7.35 -26.10
N PHE A 263 -9.64 7.20 -25.35
CA PHE A 263 -9.17 8.24 -24.43
C PHE A 263 -8.42 9.33 -25.21
N ASN A 264 -8.91 10.57 -25.12
CA ASN A 264 -8.25 11.73 -25.72
C ASN A 264 -7.14 12.26 -24.79
N ASN A 265 -5.89 12.10 -25.21
CA ASN A 265 -4.71 12.54 -24.45
C ASN A 265 -4.51 14.07 -24.43
N ASN A 266 -5.22 14.83 -25.27
CA ASN A 266 -5.06 16.28 -25.40
C ASN A 266 -6.16 17.03 -24.61
N GLN A 267 -6.28 16.72 -23.33
CA GLN A 267 -7.26 17.32 -22.42
C GLN A 267 -6.53 18.12 -21.35
N ASP A 268 -6.38 19.43 -21.58
CA ASP A 268 -5.73 20.34 -20.63
C ASP A 268 -6.77 21.04 -19.76
N TYR A 269 -6.74 20.73 -18.46
CA TYR A 269 -7.60 21.35 -17.47
C TYR A 269 -7.33 22.86 -17.32
N MET A 270 -6.07 23.28 -17.48
CA MET A 270 -5.67 24.70 -17.43
C MET A 270 -6.20 25.49 -18.63
N LEU A 271 -6.56 24.81 -19.72
CA LEU A 271 -7.23 25.39 -20.89
C LEU A 271 -8.76 25.22 -20.86
N GLY A 272 -9.32 24.80 -19.72
CA GLY A 272 -10.77 24.71 -19.50
C GLY A 272 -11.41 23.39 -19.90
N SER A 273 -10.62 22.34 -20.18
CA SER A 273 -11.16 21.00 -20.43
C SER A 273 -11.85 20.46 -19.16
N LYS A 274 -13.08 19.94 -19.31
CA LYS A 274 -13.80 19.22 -18.26
C LYS A 274 -13.94 17.77 -18.68
N VAL A 275 -13.44 16.88 -17.84
CA VAL A 275 -13.41 15.44 -18.10
C VAL A 275 -13.97 14.73 -16.88
N SER A 276 -14.75 13.69 -17.10
CA SER A 276 -15.21 12.82 -16.03
C SER A 276 -14.02 12.21 -15.26
N PRO A 277 -14.09 12.10 -13.92
CA PRO A 277 -13.00 11.54 -13.11
C PRO A 277 -12.58 10.12 -13.51
N SER A 278 -13.52 9.35 -14.06
CA SER A 278 -13.29 7.96 -14.47
C SER A 278 -12.85 7.80 -15.93
N LYS A 279 -12.65 8.89 -16.68
CA LYS A 279 -12.35 8.81 -18.13
C LYS A 279 -10.94 8.31 -18.43
N ASN A 280 -9.98 8.62 -17.56
CA ASN A 280 -8.61 8.14 -17.73
C ASN A 280 -8.57 6.60 -17.57
N PRO A 281 -7.99 5.84 -18.52
CA PRO A 281 -7.93 4.38 -18.43
C PRO A 281 -7.26 3.85 -17.15
N ASN A 282 -6.31 4.60 -16.59
CA ASN A 282 -5.63 4.25 -15.33
C ASN A 282 -6.36 4.76 -14.08
N ALA A 283 -7.44 5.53 -14.23
CA ALA A 283 -8.17 6.05 -13.10
C ALA A 283 -9.23 5.06 -12.60
N TYR A 284 -9.44 5.12 -11.31
CA TYR A 284 -10.66 4.68 -10.63
C TYR A 284 -11.03 5.80 -9.66
N PRO A 285 -12.29 6.25 -9.61
CA PRO A 285 -12.72 7.18 -8.57
C PRO A 285 -12.35 6.63 -7.19
N MET A 286 -11.70 7.46 -6.37
CA MET A 286 -11.40 7.05 -5.00
C MET A 286 -12.69 7.00 -4.19
N THR A 287 -12.73 6.14 -3.18
CA THR A 287 -13.85 6.10 -2.22
C THR A 287 -14.14 7.51 -1.71
N ASP A 288 -15.35 8.01 -1.96
CA ASP A 288 -15.81 9.34 -1.58
C ASP A 288 -17.27 9.33 -1.12
N ASP A 289 -17.89 10.51 -1.00
CA ASP A 289 -19.27 10.65 -0.52
C ASP A 289 -20.33 10.35 -1.62
N ASP A 290 -19.93 10.27 -2.90
CA ASP A 290 -20.81 10.00 -4.05
C ASP A 290 -20.91 8.49 -4.29
N LEU A 291 -21.79 7.85 -3.51
CA LEU A 291 -21.97 6.40 -3.53
C LEU A 291 -22.84 5.90 -4.70
N HIS A 292 -22.49 4.74 -5.24
CA HIS A 292 -23.20 4.08 -6.33
C HIS A 292 -23.73 2.70 -5.89
N PRO A 293 -24.79 2.62 -5.08
CA PRO A 293 -25.21 1.35 -4.50
C PRO A 293 -25.81 0.37 -5.53
N SER A 294 -25.79 -0.92 -5.20
CA SER A 294 -26.59 -1.94 -5.89
C SER A 294 -27.26 -2.92 -4.95
N THR A 295 -28.52 -3.22 -5.21
CA THR A 295 -29.30 -4.25 -4.54
C THR A 295 -29.11 -5.59 -5.22
N VAL A 296 -28.52 -6.54 -4.49
CA VAL A 296 -28.17 -7.87 -4.99
C VAL A 296 -29.01 -8.94 -4.28
N ALA A 297 -29.70 -9.74 -5.08
CA ALA A 297 -30.36 -10.96 -4.62
C ALA A 297 -29.45 -12.17 -4.83
N ILE A 298 -29.37 -13.02 -3.80
CA ILE A 298 -28.58 -14.24 -3.81
C ILE A 298 -29.52 -15.43 -3.77
N TYR A 299 -29.34 -16.36 -4.69
CA TYR A 299 -30.12 -17.58 -4.79
C TYR A 299 -29.22 -18.80 -4.63
N LEU A 300 -29.70 -19.79 -3.87
CA LEU A 300 -29.09 -21.10 -3.76
C LEU A 300 -30.09 -22.13 -4.27
N ASN A 301 -29.66 -22.98 -5.21
CA ASN A 301 -30.50 -24.01 -5.84
C ASN A 301 -31.85 -23.45 -6.35
N GLY A 302 -31.82 -22.24 -6.93
CA GLY A 302 -32.99 -21.55 -7.47
C GLY A 302 -33.88 -20.83 -6.45
N LYS A 303 -33.62 -20.99 -5.14
CA LYS A 303 -34.36 -20.29 -4.07
C LYS A 303 -33.61 -19.04 -3.64
N LYS A 304 -34.29 -17.90 -3.62
CA LYS A 304 -33.73 -16.65 -3.06
C LYS A 304 -33.53 -16.81 -1.56
N VAL A 305 -32.30 -16.63 -1.08
CA VAL A 305 -31.93 -16.79 0.33
C VAL A 305 -31.61 -15.47 1.02
N VAL A 306 -31.01 -14.53 0.29
CA VAL A 306 -30.60 -13.22 0.83
C VAL A 306 -30.85 -12.14 -0.20
N THR A 307 -31.18 -10.94 0.27
CA THR A 307 -31.08 -9.71 -0.51
C THR A 307 -30.25 -8.73 0.30
N THR A 308 -29.21 -8.17 -0.30
CA THR A 308 -28.28 -7.24 0.35
C THR A 308 -28.06 -6.02 -0.53
N THR A 309 -27.71 -4.89 0.08
CA THR A 309 -27.30 -3.70 -0.65
C THR A 309 -25.79 -3.54 -0.52
N LEU A 310 -25.11 -3.54 -1.67
CA LEU A 310 -23.69 -3.18 -1.76
C LEU A 310 -23.63 -1.67 -1.84
N ALA A 311 -22.92 -1.04 -0.91
CA ALA A 311 -23.02 0.42 -0.73
C ALA A 311 -22.41 1.19 -1.89
N ASP A 312 -21.33 0.68 -2.49
CA ASP A 312 -20.56 1.37 -3.52
C ASP A 312 -19.62 0.43 -4.31
N ASP A 313 -18.88 1.02 -5.26
CA ASP A 313 -17.76 0.45 -6.03
C ASP A 313 -16.43 1.10 -5.59
N PRO A 314 -15.95 0.86 -4.36
CA PRO A 314 -14.91 1.66 -3.75
C PRO A 314 -13.50 1.32 -4.27
N ALA A 315 -12.61 2.31 -4.21
CA ALA A 315 -11.19 2.14 -4.51
C ALA A 315 -10.29 2.98 -3.61
N ASP A 316 -9.45 2.33 -2.81
CA ASP A 316 -8.43 2.98 -1.97
C ASP A 316 -7.35 1.98 -1.51
N HIS A 317 -6.70 2.25 -0.37
CA HIS A 317 -5.65 1.42 0.20
C HIS A 317 -6.16 0.12 0.84
N LEU A 318 -7.46 0.00 1.09
CA LEU A 318 -8.11 -1.22 1.57
C LEU A 318 -8.17 -2.31 0.49
N GLY A 319 -8.20 -1.95 -0.79
CA GLY A 319 -8.07 -2.87 -1.93
C GLY A 319 -6.63 -3.33 -2.16
N VAL A 320 -5.99 -3.81 -1.10
CA VAL A 320 -4.57 -4.17 -1.07
C VAL A 320 -4.22 -5.30 -2.02
N LEU A 321 -5.11 -6.28 -2.22
CA LEU A 321 -4.86 -7.37 -3.17
C LEU A 321 -4.94 -6.85 -4.60
N SER A 322 -5.86 -5.91 -4.88
CA SER A 322 -5.92 -5.22 -6.18
C SER A 322 -4.63 -4.45 -6.48
N TRP A 323 -3.96 -3.88 -5.46
CA TRP A 323 -2.63 -3.30 -5.62
C TRP A 323 -1.55 -4.36 -5.88
N HIS A 324 -1.56 -5.47 -5.16
CA HIS A 324 -0.60 -6.57 -5.35
C HIS A 324 -0.69 -7.23 -6.74
N ALA A 325 -1.88 -7.33 -7.30
CA ALA A 325 -2.12 -8.00 -8.59
C ALA A 325 -1.63 -7.22 -9.81
N GLN A 326 -1.27 -5.95 -9.67
CA GLN A 326 -0.94 -5.10 -10.82
C GLN A 326 0.31 -5.59 -11.56
N LEU A 327 0.21 -5.57 -12.89
CA LEU A 327 1.35 -5.87 -13.76
C LEU A 327 2.37 -4.72 -13.70
N GLN A 328 3.66 -5.06 -13.82
CA GLN A 328 4.74 -4.07 -13.85
C GLN A 328 4.91 -3.44 -15.24
N ASP A 329 3.80 -3.05 -15.88
CA ASP A 329 3.75 -2.53 -17.25
C ASP A 329 3.36 -1.03 -17.32
N LYS A 330 3.42 -0.35 -16.17
CA LYS A 330 3.09 1.09 -15.99
C LYS A 330 1.63 1.41 -16.29
N LYS A 331 0.71 0.44 -16.20
CA LYS A 331 -0.74 0.64 -16.28
C LYS A 331 -1.40 0.20 -14.98
N LEU A 332 -2.51 0.86 -14.65
CA LEU A 332 -3.37 0.48 -13.53
C LEU A 332 -4.66 -0.13 -14.07
N ARG A 333 -4.94 -1.36 -13.64
CA ARG A 333 -6.16 -2.11 -13.99
C ARG A 333 -6.98 -2.26 -12.72
N GLU A 334 -7.86 -1.29 -12.51
CA GLU A 334 -8.77 -1.24 -11.33
C GLU A 334 -8.01 -1.39 -9.99
N ALA A 335 -6.81 -0.82 -9.93
CA ALA A 335 -5.96 -0.89 -8.76
C ALA A 335 -6.63 -0.22 -7.54
N GLY A 336 -6.48 -0.84 -6.38
CA GLY A 336 -7.10 -0.37 -5.14
C GLY A 336 -8.60 -0.63 -5.00
N THR A 337 -9.28 -1.18 -6.02
CA THR A 337 -10.71 -1.51 -5.89
C THR A 337 -10.95 -2.64 -4.91
N TYR A 338 -12.08 -2.63 -4.22
CA TYR A 338 -12.48 -3.70 -3.31
C TYR A 338 -13.99 -3.76 -3.14
N GLY A 339 -14.46 -4.82 -2.50
CA GLY A 339 -15.86 -5.02 -2.15
C GLY A 339 -16.10 -5.24 -0.67
N TYR A 340 -17.34 -5.57 -0.39
CA TYR A 340 -17.85 -5.88 0.93
C TYR A 340 -17.92 -7.38 1.10
N LEU A 341 -17.59 -7.84 2.29
CA LEU A 341 -17.69 -9.26 2.64
C LEU A 341 -19.17 -9.64 2.78
N VAL A 342 -19.63 -10.54 1.92
CA VAL A 342 -20.98 -11.10 1.96
C VAL A 342 -20.91 -12.54 2.40
N LYS A 343 -21.58 -12.86 3.52
CA LYS A 343 -21.63 -14.20 4.11
C LYS A 343 -23.06 -14.71 4.11
N VAL A 344 -23.28 -15.87 3.51
CA VAL A 344 -24.60 -16.51 3.34
C VAL A 344 -24.58 -17.86 4.04
N PRO A 345 -25.26 -18.02 5.19
CA PRO A 345 -25.38 -19.31 5.86
C PRO A 345 -26.10 -20.33 4.97
N LEU A 346 -25.62 -21.58 4.98
CA LEU A 346 -26.29 -22.70 4.35
C LEU A 346 -27.03 -23.50 5.42
N ASP A 347 -28.32 -23.70 5.22
CA ASP A 347 -29.08 -24.62 6.06
C ASP A 347 -28.74 -26.08 5.72
N LYS A 348 -29.00 -26.98 6.68
CA LYS A 348 -28.68 -28.41 6.54
C LYS A 348 -29.37 -29.06 5.33
N THR A 349 -30.58 -28.59 4.99
CA THR A 349 -31.36 -29.08 3.86
C THR A 349 -30.70 -28.75 2.52
N THR A 350 -30.27 -27.49 2.34
CA THR A 350 -29.59 -27.01 1.15
C THR A 350 -28.28 -27.74 0.96
N LEU A 351 -27.51 -27.93 2.03
CA LEU A 351 -26.25 -28.67 1.96
C LEU A 351 -26.46 -30.14 1.61
N ALA A 352 -27.43 -30.81 2.24
CA ALA A 352 -27.75 -32.21 1.94
C ALA A 352 -28.24 -32.40 0.50
N ASP A 353 -29.10 -31.50 0.01
CA ASP A 353 -29.58 -31.52 -1.38
C ASP A 353 -28.44 -31.28 -2.37
N SER A 354 -27.54 -30.32 -2.06
CA SER A 354 -26.37 -30.02 -2.89
C SER A 354 -25.38 -31.19 -2.93
N LYS A 355 -25.15 -31.86 -1.79
CA LYS A 355 -24.34 -33.09 -1.75
C LYS A 355 -24.96 -34.21 -2.57
N ARG A 356 -26.28 -34.40 -2.52
CA ARG A 356 -26.99 -35.39 -3.35
C ARG A 356 -26.86 -35.10 -4.85
N GLN A 357 -26.86 -33.83 -5.23
CA GLN A 357 -26.71 -33.37 -6.62
C GLN A 357 -25.24 -33.31 -7.07
N GLY A 358 -24.28 -33.31 -6.14
CA GLY A 358 -22.85 -33.14 -6.40
C GLY A 358 -22.41 -31.70 -6.62
N LEU A 359 -23.33 -30.74 -6.52
CA LEU A 359 -23.06 -29.32 -6.74
C LEU A 359 -24.04 -28.44 -5.96
N LEU A 360 -23.65 -27.19 -5.73
CA LEU A 360 -24.47 -26.11 -5.22
C LEU A 360 -24.58 -25.04 -6.32
N HIS A 361 -25.80 -24.77 -6.79
CA HIS A 361 -26.04 -23.70 -7.74
C HIS A 361 -26.15 -22.35 -7.01
N LEU A 362 -25.27 -21.41 -7.33
CA LEU A 362 -25.29 -20.04 -6.82
C LEU A 362 -25.67 -19.08 -7.95
N LYS A 363 -26.64 -18.20 -7.70
CA LYS A 363 -26.93 -17.04 -8.57
C LYS A 363 -26.78 -15.75 -7.77
N LEU A 364 -26.02 -14.80 -8.32
CA LEU A 364 -25.87 -13.44 -7.82
C LEU A 364 -26.52 -12.50 -8.83
N GLU A 365 -27.58 -11.79 -8.42
CA GLU A 365 -28.40 -10.97 -9.33
C GLU A 365 -28.49 -9.53 -8.85
N SER A 366 -28.00 -8.58 -9.66
CA SER A 366 -28.22 -7.14 -9.45
C SER A 366 -29.63 -6.78 -9.95
N MET A 367 -30.49 -6.38 -9.03
CA MET A 367 -31.92 -6.17 -9.29
C MET A 367 -32.25 -4.77 -9.79
N ASP A 368 -31.45 -3.77 -9.43
CA ASP A 368 -31.76 -2.34 -9.57
C ASP A 368 -30.91 -1.62 -10.61
N GLY A 369 -30.01 -2.34 -11.27
CA GLY A 369 -29.15 -1.77 -12.30
C GLY A 369 -27.85 -1.15 -11.78
N GLY A 370 -27.58 -1.21 -10.47
CA GLY A 370 -26.32 -0.72 -9.88
C GLY A 370 -25.09 -1.57 -10.23
N GLY A 371 -25.28 -2.70 -10.93
CA GLY A 371 -24.22 -3.61 -11.32
C GLY A 371 -23.67 -4.45 -10.17
N LEU A 372 -22.71 -5.30 -10.48
CA LEU A 372 -22.05 -6.19 -9.54
C LEU A 372 -20.61 -6.43 -9.97
N ALA A 373 -19.69 -6.36 -9.02
CA ALA A 373 -18.36 -6.92 -9.17
C ALA A 373 -18.16 -8.08 -8.20
N VAL A 374 -17.57 -9.17 -8.70
CA VAL A 374 -17.18 -10.34 -7.92
C VAL A 374 -15.66 -10.41 -7.84
N TYR A 375 -15.13 -10.38 -6.63
CA TYR A 375 -13.68 -10.34 -6.36
C TYR A 375 -13.15 -11.74 -6.02
N GLY A 376 -11.91 -12.02 -6.40
CA GLY A 376 -11.22 -13.29 -6.16
C GLY A 376 -10.10 -13.18 -5.13
N ALA A 377 -9.52 -14.31 -4.72
CA ALA A 377 -8.58 -14.36 -3.60
C ALA A 377 -7.28 -13.56 -3.81
N GLN A 378 -7.02 -13.11 -5.04
CA GLN A 378 -5.84 -12.33 -5.43
C GLN A 378 -6.18 -10.89 -5.82
N PHE A 379 -7.44 -10.44 -5.73
CA PHE A 379 -7.85 -9.10 -6.14
C PHE A 379 -9.03 -8.62 -5.28
N GLY A 380 -8.95 -7.40 -4.75
CA GLY A 380 -9.89 -6.87 -3.76
C GLY A 380 -9.22 -6.57 -2.42
N ARG A 381 -9.97 -6.79 -1.33
CA ARG A 381 -9.54 -6.59 0.05
C ARG A 381 -9.33 -7.90 0.80
N TYR A 382 -10.14 -8.92 0.52
CA TYR A 382 -10.18 -10.17 1.25
C TYR A 382 -9.56 -11.30 0.43
N PRO A 383 -8.72 -12.17 1.02
CA PRO A 383 -8.03 -13.24 0.31
C PRO A 383 -8.95 -14.46 0.11
N ILE A 384 -10.13 -14.24 -0.47
CA ILE A 384 -11.16 -15.23 -0.70
C ILE A 384 -11.65 -15.20 -2.16
N ASP A 385 -11.96 -16.35 -2.72
CA ASP A 385 -12.79 -16.43 -3.92
C ASP A 385 -14.27 -16.51 -3.47
N ILE A 386 -15.14 -17.11 -4.29
CA ILE A 386 -16.43 -17.60 -3.82
C ILE A 386 -16.17 -18.91 -3.07
N ASN A 387 -16.09 -18.81 -1.74
CA ASN A 387 -15.69 -19.93 -0.89
C ASN A 387 -16.89 -20.52 -0.16
N LEU A 388 -17.16 -21.81 -0.37
CA LEU A 388 -18.00 -22.60 0.51
C LEU A 388 -17.13 -23.11 1.68
N VAL A 389 -17.43 -22.64 2.88
CA VAL A 389 -16.73 -22.99 4.10
C VAL A 389 -17.58 -23.96 4.91
N ILE A 390 -16.96 -25.05 5.35
CA ILE A 390 -17.56 -26.08 6.17
C ILE A 390 -16.72 -26.23 7.43
N GLU A 391 -17.34 -26.02 8.59
CA GLU A 391 -16.69 -26.07 9.91
C GLU A 391 -17.12 -27.34 10.66
N GLU A 392 -16.13 -28.11 11.10
CA GLU A 392 -16.27 -29.39 11.83
C GLU A 392 -16.15 -29.23 13.35
#